data_AF-A0A4Q8XR37-F1
#
_entry.id   AF-A0A4Q8XR37-F1
#
_cell.length_a   1.000
_cell.length_b   1.000
_cell.length_c   1.000
_cell.angle_alpha   90.00
_cell.angle_beta   90.00
_cell.angle_gamma   90.00
#
_symmetry.space_group_name_H-M   'P 1'
#
loop_
_entity.id
_entity.type
_entity.pdbx_description
1 polymer ?
#
loop_
_entity_poly.entity_id
_entity_poly.type
_entity_poly.pdbx_seq_one_letter_code
_entity_poly.pdbx_strand_id
1 'polypeptide(L)'
;MNDIHEVALLSVRLEQILRRFGTVDREGRYLERGSYELPVALRGRLDGLIDDVEELQGLLSIGQAARRGEPLSPAVLSAARIITKEVCRALCQPDDPSKDTLQ
;
A
#
# COMPACT_ATOMS: atom_id res chain seq x y z
N MET A 1 20.67 -6.26 -5.59
CA MET A 1 19.41 -6.86 -5.13
C MET A 1 18.44 -6.81 -6.30
N ASN A 2 17.70 -7.87 -6.60
CA ASN A 2 16.79 -7.86 -7.75
C ASN A 2 15.56 -7.01 -7.41
N ASP A 3 15.33 -5.89 -8.11
CA ASP A 3 14.27 -4.92 -7.78
C ASP A 3 12.88 -5.59 -7.78
N ILE A 4 12.65 -6.60 -8.62
CA ILE A 4 11.39 -7.38 -8.61
C ILE A 4 11.20 -8.18 -7.31
N HIS A 5 12.28 -8.73 -6.74
CA HIS A 5 12.22 -9.47 -5.48
C HIS A 5 11.97 -8.52 -4.30
N GLU A 6 12.55 -7.32 -4.35
CA GLU A 6 12.33 -6.32 -3.32
C GLU A 6 10.88 -5.82 -3.33
N VAL A 7 10.33 -5.52 -4.51
CA VAL A 7 8.91 -5.16 -4.68
C VAL A 7 8.00 -6.30 -4.21
N ALA A 8 8.31 -7.54 -4.57
CA ALA A 8 7.56 -8.71 -4.12
C ALA A 8 7.52 -8.80 -2.58
N LEU A 9 8.66 -8.67 -1.90
CA LEU A 9 8.73 -8.72 -0.44
C LEU A 9 7.98 -7.56 0.23
N LEU A 10 8.16 -6.34 -0.29
CA LEU A 10 7.49 -5.15 0.23
C LEU A 10 5.97 -5.26 0.06
N SER A 11 5.49 -5.82 -1.05
CA SER A 11 4.05 -6.03 -1.28
C SER A 11 3.43 -6.98 -0.25
N VAL A 12 4.14 -8.06 0.12
CA VAL A 12 3.67 -9.00 1.16
C VAL A 12 3.56 -8.28 2.51
N ARG A 13 4.55 -7.44 2.84
CA ARG A 13 4.52 -6.65 4.06
C ARG A 13 3.36 -5.66 4.06
N LEU A 14 3.12 -4.97 2.95
CA LEU A 14 2.00 -4.05 2.80
C LEU A 14 0.66 -4.76 3.02
N GLU A 15 0.45 -5.91 2.37
CA GLU A 15 -0.76 -6.72 2.55
C GLU A 15 -0.97 -7.13 4.01
N GLN A 16 0.09 -7.56 4.71
CA GLN A 16 0.00 -7.90 6.14
C GLN A 16 -0.41 -6.71 7.00
N ILE A 17 0.10 -5.51 6.69
CA ILE A 17 -0.28 -4.28 7.39
C ILE A 17 -1.76 -3.98 7.12
N LEU A 18 -2.18 -3.93 5.86
CA LEU A 18 -3.57 -3.65 5.47
C LEU A 18 -4.58 -4.64 6.05
N ARG A 19 -4.20 -5.92 6.23
CA ARG A 19 -5.03 -6.91 6.94
C ARG A 19 -5.25 -6.53 8.40
N ARG A 20 -4.27 -5.95 9.08
CA ARG A 20 -4.42 -5.47 10.46
C ARG A 20 -5.41 -4.31 10.56
N PHE A 21 -5.56 -3.53 9.50
CA PHE A 21 -6.56 -2.48 9.38
C PHE A 21 -7.93 -2.98 8.86
N GLY A 22 -8.08 -4.30 8.62
CA GLY A 22 -9.32 -4.87 8.10
C GLY A 22 -9.65 -4.42 6.67
N THR A 23 -8.64 -4.00 5.90
CA THR A 23 -8.83 -3.36 4.58
C THR A 23 -8.78 -4.36 3.42
N VAL A 24 -7.98 -5.42 3.56
CA VAL A 24 -7.81 -6.46 2.54
C VAL A 24 -8.03 -7.86 3.12
N ASP A 25 -8.46 -8.79 2.27
CA ASP A 25 -8.66 -10.20 2.59
C ASP A 25 -7.33 -10.99 2.64
N ARG A 26 -7.43 -12.31 2.85
CA ARG A 26 -6.29 -13.22 2.90
C ARG A 26 -5.58 -13.38 1.55
N GLU A 27 -6.24 -13.01 0.46
CA GLU A 27 -5.70 -13.01 -0.88
C GLU A 27 -5.13 -11.64 -1.28
N GLY A 28 -5.20 -10.64 -0.39
CA GLY A 28 -4.72 -9.28 -0.65
C GLY A 28 -5.69 -8.45 -1.49
N ARG A 29 -6.95 -8.86 -1.59
CA ARG A 29 -8.01 -8.11 -2.29
C ARG A 29 -8.75 -7.20 -1.33
N TYR A 30 -9.14 -6.03 -1.81
CA TYR A 30 -9.88 -5.06 -1.01
C TYR A 30 -11.24 -5.60 -0.56
N LEU A 31 -11.59 -5.38 0.71
CA LEU A 31 -12.82 -5.89 1.31
C LEU A 31 -14.05 -5.03 0.98
N GLU A 32 -13.90 -3.70 0.91
CA GLU A 32 -15.00 -2.79 0.51
C GLU A 32 -15.00 -2.55 -1.00
N ARG A 33 -15.75 -3.38 -1.74
CA ARG A 33 -15.98 -3.16 -3.17
C ARG A 33 -17.11 -2.15 -3.35
N GLY A 34 -16.78 -0.92 -3.74
CA GLY A 34 -17.76 0.11 -4.11
C GLY A 34 -17.53 1.49 -3.49
N SER A 35 -16.58 1.62 -2.56
CA SER A 35 -16.08 2.91 -2.10
C SER A 35 -14.82 3.27 -2.89
N TYR A 36 -14.80 4.46 -3.48
CA TYR A 36 -13.57 5.06 -4.03
C TYR A 36 -12.65 5.61 -2.93
N GLU A 37 -13.21 5.73 -1.72
CA GLU A 37 -12.60 6.40 -0.60
C GLU A 37 -11.87 5.43 0.33
N LEU A 38 -10.65 5.81 0.73
CA LEU A 38 -9.89 5.05 1.72
C LEU A 38 -10.60 5.11 3.10
N PRO A 39 -10.59 4.00 3.87
CA PRO A 39 -11.00 3.99 5.26
C PRO A 39 -10.33 5.12 6.02
N VAL A 40 -11.08 5.76 6.93
CA VAL A 40 -10.60 6.91 7.72
C VAL A 40 -9.26 6.60 8.42
N ALA A 41 -9.12 5.38 8.94
CA ALA A 41 -7.90 4.91 9.59
C ALA A 41 -6.66 4.89 8.67
N LEU A 42 -6.85 4.80 7.37
CA LEU A 42 -5.76 4.85 6.38
C LEU A 42 -5.57 6.26 5.82
N ARG A 43 -6.67 7.01 5.59
CA ARG A 43 -6.62 8.30 4.90
C ARG A 43 -5.65 9.29 5.54
N GLY A 44 -5.73 9.49 6.87
CA GLY A 44 -4.83 10.43 7.56
C GLY A 44 -3.35 10.01 7.58
N ARG A 45 -3.10 8.70 7.45
CA ARG A 45 -1.74 8.13 7.42
C ARG A 45 -1.15 8.13 6.01
N LEU A 46 -2.00 8.01 4.98
CA LEU A 46 -1.59 7.92 3.59
C LEU A 46 -1.74 9.22 2.80
N ASP A 47 -2.22 10.29 3.44
CA ASP A 47 -2.33 11.62 2.85
C ASP A 47 -1.01 12.06 2.17
N GLY A 48 -1.10 12.43 0.89
CA GLY A 48 0.04 12.78 0.04
C GLY A 48 0.90 11.61 -0.45
N LEU A 49 0.55 10.36 -0.12
CA LEU A 49 1.20 9.15 -0.64
C LEU A 49 0.27 8.29 -1.51
N ILE A 50 -0.99 8.18 -1.10
CA ILE A 50 -2.05 7.44 -1.79
C ILE A 50 -3.33 8.26 -1.62
N ASP A 51 -3.90 8.71 -2.72
CA ASP A 51 -5.06 9.60 -2.72
C ASP A 51 -6.38 8.82 -2.60
N ASP A 52 -6.43 7.60 -3.15
CA ASP A 52 -7.65 6.81 -3.20
C ASP A 52 -7.43 5.29 -3.15
N VAL A 53 -8.53 4.54 -3.19
CA VAL A 53 -8.51 3.07 -3.19
C VAL A 53 -7.90 2.51 -4.47
N GLU A 54 -8.06 3.18 -5.62
CA GLU A 54 -7.56 2.70 -6.91
C GLU A 54 -6.03 2.73 -6.96
N GLU A 55 -5.40 3.78 -6.44
CA GLU A 55 -3.95 3.89 -6.32
C GLU A 55 -3.37 2.79 -5.41
N LEU A 56 -4.02 2.54 -4.27
CA LEU A 56 -3.60 1.46 -3.37
C LEU A 56 -3.75 0.08 -4.03
N GLN A 57 -4.85 -0.14 -4.75
CA GLN A 57 -5.08 -1.37 -5.51
C GLN A 57 -4.06 -1.54 -6.65
N GLY A 58 -3.69 -0.45 -7.34
CA GLY A 58 -2.65 -0.45 -8.36
C GLY A 58 -1.31 -0.88 -7.78
N LEU A 59 -0.93 -0.34 -6.62
CA LEU A 59 0.29 -0.70 -5.91
C LEU A 59 0.31 -2.19 -5.52
N LEU A 60 -0.80 -2.71 -5.00
CA LEU A 60 -0.96 -4.13 -4.68
C LEU A 60 -0.88 -5.01 -5.92
N SER A 61 -1.47 -4.58 -7.03
CA SER A 61 -1.46 -5.30 -8.31
C SER A 61 -0.04 -5.41 -8.89
N ILE A 62 0.75 -4.35 -8.80
CA ILE A 62 2.18 -4.37 -9.19
C ILE A 62 2.95 -5.37 -8.31
N GLY A 63 2.67 -5.39 -7.01
CA GLY A 63 3.25 -6.37 -6.09
C GLY A 63 2.91 -7.81 -6.46
N GLN A 64 1.66 -8.08 -6.82
CA GLN A 64 1.21 -9.39 -7.28
C GLN A 64 1.90 -9.81 -8.58
N ALA A 65 1.99 -8.91 -9.56
CA ALA A 65 2.70 -9.13 -10.81
C ALA A 65 4.19 -9.47 -10.55
N ALA A 66 4.85 -8.72 -9.66
CA ALA A 66 6.22 -8.98 -9.25
C ALA A 66 6.40 -10.37 -8.61
N ARG A 67 5.47 -10.81 -7.75
CA ARG A 67 5.48 -12.15 -7.14
C ARG A 67 5.30 -13.27 -8.15
N ARG A 68 4.52 -13.04 -9.21
CA ARG A 68 4.28 -13.99 -10.29
C ARG A 68 5.42 -14.05 -11.30
N GLY A 69 6.41 -13.17 -11.18
CA GLY A 69 7.50 -13.04 -12.15
C GLY A 69 7.03 -12.44 -13.48
N GLU A 70 5.94 -11.67 -13.46
CA GLU A 70 5.45 -10.99 -14.65
C GLU A 70 6.43 -9.87 -15.09
N PRO A 71 6.54 -9.60 -16.40
CA PRO A 71 7.43 -8.57 -16.89
C PRO A 71 6.96 -7.18 -16.46
N LEU A 72 7.76 -6.52 -15.62
CA LEU A 72 7.55 -5.14 -15.17
C LEU A 72 8.72 -4.28 -15.65
N SER A 73 8.43 -3.04 -16.04
CA SER A 73 9.50 -2.13 -16.48
C SER A 73 10.37 -1.71 -15.29
N PRO A 74 11.66 -1.39 -15.51
CA PRO A 74 12.54 -0.89 -14.45
C PRO A 74 11.99 0.37 -13.76
N ALA A 75 11.33 1.25 -14.50
CA ALA A 75 10.71 2.46 -13.95
C ALA A 75 9.56 2.11 -12.98
N VAL A 76 8.69 1.15 -13.36
CA VAL A 76 7.60 0.67 -12.51
C VAL A 76 8.15 0.02 -11.25
N LEU A 77 9.18 -0.83 -11.37
CA LEU A 77 9.80 -1.48 -10.22
C LEU A 77 10.41 -0.46 -9.24
N SER A 78 11.11 0.55 -9.78
CA SER A 78 11.72 1.60 -8.96
C SER A 78 10.65 2.42 -8.22
N ALA A 79 9.62 2.89 -8.93
CA ALA A 79 8.53 3.67 -8.36
C ALA A 79 7.76 2.86 -7.30
N ALA A 80 7.34 1.64 -7.65
CA ALA A 80 6.60 0.76 -6.74
C ALA A 80 7.40 0.45 -5.48
N ARG A 81 8.72 0.24 -5.60
CA ARG A 81 9.58 0.04 -4.44
C ARG A 81 9.57 1.24 -3.50
N ILE A 82 9.76 2.44 -4.03
CA ILE A 82 9.81 3.68 -3.23
C ILE A 82 8.46 3.91 -2.55
N ILE A 83 7.37 3.87 -3.32
CA ILE A 83 6.01 4.11 -2.81
C ILE A 83 5.64 3.06 -1.76
N THR A 84 5.88 1.77 -2.02
CA THR A 84 5.54 0.71 -1.04
C THR A 84 6.32 0.86 0.26
N LYS A 85 7.58 1.32 0.22
CA LYS A 85 8.37 1.60 1.43
C LYS A 85 7.76 2.73 2.25
N GLU A 86 7.44 3.86 1.62
CA GLU A 86 6.85 5.02 2.30
C GLU A 86 5.46 4.70 2.86
N VAL A 87 4.62 4.01 2.09
CA VAL A 87 3.30 3.54 2.54
C VAL A 87 3.45 2.60 3.75
N CYS A 88 4.34 1.60 3.69
CA CYS A 88 4.59 0.71 4.83
C CYS A 88 5.07 1.49 6.06
N ARG A 89 5.93 2.50 5.86
CA ARG A 89 6.44 3.33 6.94
C ARG A 89 5.32 4.14 7.59
N ALA A 90 4.51 4.83 6.79
CA ALA A 90 3.41 5.65 7.27
C ALA A 90 2.35 4.82 8.03
N LEU A 91 2.02 3.63 7.52
CA LEU A 91 1.08 2.73 8.20
C LEU A 91 1.66 2.06 9.46
N CYS A 92 2.97 1.97 9.59
CA CYS A 92 3.64 1.44 10.78
C CYS A 92 3.92 2.48 11.86
N GLN A 93 3.80 3.78 11.56
CA GLN A 93 3.97 4.81 12.59
C GLN A 93 2.80 4.75 13.59
N PRO A 94 3.05 4.97 14.89
CA PRO A 94 1.97 5.23 15.85
C PRO A 94 1.16 6.44 15.34
N ASP A 95 -0.16 6.46 15.61
CA ASP A 95 -0.96 7.66 15.31
C ASP A 95 -0.28 8.85 15.98
N ASP A 96 0.08 9.85 15.18
CA ASP A 96 0.62 11.09 15.71
C ASP A 96 -0.56 11.90 16.26
N PRO A 97 -0.74 11.99 17.59
CA PRO A 97 -1.88 12.68 18.19
C PRO A 97 -1.89 14.19 17.88
N SER A 98 -0.78 14.71 17.34
CA SER A 98 -0.63 16.11 16.97
C SER A 98 -1.41 16.49 15.71
N LYS A 99 -1.86 15.52 14.90
CA LYS A 99 -2.65 15.78 13.68
C LYS A 99 -4.14 16.06 13.94
N ASP A 100 -4.63 15.80 15.15
CA ASP A 100 -6.03 16.03 15.53
C ASP A 100 -6.30 17.43 16.13
N THR A 101 -5.27 18.28 16.27
CA THR A 101 -5.42 19.60 16.91
C THR A 101 -5.61 20.72 15.89
N LEU A 102 -6.64 20.64 15.04
CA LEU A 102 -7.26 21.80 14.36
C LEU A 102 -8.73 21.45 14.03
N GLN A 103 -9.58 21.44 15.05
CA GLN A 103 -11.04 21.64 14.90
C GLN A 103 -11.45 22.87 15.71
#